data_AF-A0A3A2ZT94-F1
#
_entry.id   AF-A0A3A2ZT94-F1
#
_cell.length_a   1.000
_cell.length_b   1.000
_cell.length_c   1.000
_cell.angle_alpha   90.00
_cell.angle_beta   90.00
_cell.angle_gamma   90.00
#
_symmetry.space_group_name_H-M   'P 1'
#
loop_
_entity.id
_entity.type
_entity.pdbx_description
1 polymer ?
#
loop_
_entity_poly.entity_id
_entity_poly.type
_entity_poly.pdbx_seq_one_letter_code
_entity_poly.pdbx_strand_id
1 'polypeptide(L)'
;MILISVRTYNISTGHLTLEHNYPRSKTGPAVVSVDINAVLESVTAEELRVGSWVNVIGYVRDTIHLPLSGKDEVTSNSKRSVYIEAIMVFQAGPVALAEYERILREARNVDRRLRQLH
;
A
#
# COMPACT_ATOMS: atom_id res chain seq x y z
N MET A 1 2.44 8.82 -5.27
CA MET A 1 3.26 7.61 -5.51
C MET A 1 3.74 7.11 -4.16
N ILE A 2 3.29 5.94 -3.71
CA ILE A 2 3.75 5.29 -2.48
C ILE A 2 4.64 4.14 -2.94
N LEU A 3 5.88 4.08 -2.44
CA LEU A 3 6.76 2.94 -2.71
C LEU A 3 6.36 1.78 -1.81
N ILE A 4 6.07 0.63 -2.43
CA ILE A 4 5.59 -0.55 -1.71
C ILE A 4 6.31 -1.77 -2.27
N SER A 5 6.74 -2.69 -1.40
CA SER A 5 7.37 -3.94 -1.83
C SER A 5 6.34 -5.05 -1.96
N VAL A 6 6.47 -5.88 -3.00
CA VAL A 6 5.62 -7.05 -3.19
C VAL A 6 5.93 -8.11 -2.14
N ARG A 7 4.91 -8.47 -1.34
CA ARG A 7 5.02 -9.52 -0.32
C ARG A 7 4.58 -10.86 -0.86
N THR A 8 3.38 -10.92 -1.42
CA THR A 8 2.80 -12.14 -1.99
C THR A 8 1.86 -11.80 -3.13
N TYR A 9 1.82 -12.66 -4.14
CA TYR A 9 0.86 -12.59 -5.24
C TYR A 9 -0.04 -13.83 -5.20
N ASN A 10 -1.36 -13.63 -5.14
CA ASN A 10 -2.34 -14.69 -5.24
C ASN A 10 -2.90 -14.75 -6.67
N ILE A 11 -2.48 -15.77 -7.41
CA ILE A 11 -2.87 -15.98 -8.80
C ILE A 11 -4.36 -16.31 -8.94
N SER A 12 -4.96 -17.02 -7.98
CA SER A 12 -6.35 -17.46 -8.10
C SER A 12 -7.36 -16.32 -7.97
N THR A 13 -6.98 -15.26 -7.24
CA THR A 13 -7.83 -14.08 -7.05
C THR A 13 -7.34 -12.85 -7.80
N GLY A 14 -6.14 -12.88 -8.38
CA GLY A 14 -5.50 -11.69 -8.99
C GLY A 14 -5.18 -10.60 -7.97
N HIS A 15 -4.87 -10.97 -6.72
CA HIS A 15 -4.59 -10.03 -5.65
C HIS A 15 -3.11 -9.98 -5.29
N LEU A 16 -2.58 -8.78 -5.15
CA LEU A 16 -1.23 -8.49 -4.73
C LEU A 16 -1.24 -7.94 -3.30
N THR A 17 -0.49 -8.58 -2.42
CA THR A 17 -0.25 -8.06 -1.07
C THR A 17 1.04 -7.27 -1.08
N LEU A 18 0.93 -5.99 -0.76
CA LEU A 18 2.03 -5.07 -0.74
C LEU A 18 2.32 -4.63 0.70
N GLU A 19 3.59 -4.46 1.04
CA GLU A 19 4.01 -3.97 2.35
C GLU A 19 4.83 -2.67 2.22
N HIS A 20 4.54 -1.68 3.07
CA HIS A 20 5.39 -0.52 3.24
C HIS A 20 5.82 -0.38 4.70
N ASN A 21 7.10 -0.09 4.91
CA ASN A 21 7.67 0.09 6.24
C ASN A 21 7.87 1.58 6.60
N TYR A 22 7.13 2.48 5.95
CA TYR A 22 7.24 3.93 6.16
C TYR A 22 5.89 4.61 6.42
N PRO A 23 5.73 5.41 7.47
CA PRO A 23 6.69 5.59 8.57
C PRO A 23 6.82 4.29 9.37
N ARG A 24 8.03 3.98 9.86
CA ARG A 24 8.26 2.77 10.66
C ARG A 24 7.34 2.79 11.87
N SER A 25 6.32 1.94 11.85
CA SER A 25 5.39 1.79 12.97
C SER A 25 5.92 0.75 13.96
N LYS A 26 5.65 0.97 15.25
CA LYS A 26 5.92 -0.03 16.30
C LYS A 26 5.08 -1.31 16.12
N THR A 27 3.99 -1.23 15.34
CA THR A 27 3.04 -2.33 15.13
C THR A 27 3.33 -3.21 13.91
N GLY A 28 4.50 -3.02 13.27
CA GLY A 28 4.90 -3.73 12.05
C GLY A 28 4.62 -2.95 10.76
N PRO A 29 5.11 -3.46 9.60
CA PRO A 29 4.90 -2.82 8.31
C PRO A 29 3.41 -2.77 7.98
N ALA A 30 2.98 -1.67 7.36
CA ALA A 30 1.62 -1.53 6.91
C ALA A 30 1.43 -2.37 5.65
N VAL A 31 0.39 -3.19 5.66
CA VAL A 31 0.07 -4.13 4.58
C VAL A 31 -1.18 -3.62 3.85
N VAL A 32 -1.13 -3.64 2.53
CA VAL A 32 -2.20 -3.21 1.63
C VAL A 32 -2.52 -4.34 0.67
N SER A 33 -3.81 -4.57 0.45
CA SER A 33 -4.29 -5.50 -0.58
C SER A 33 -4.60 -4.72 -1.85
N VAL A 34 -4.06 -5.17 -2.97
CA VAL A 34 -4.26 -4.54 -4.28
C VAL A 34 -4.85 -5.55 -5.25
N ASP A 35 -5.96 -5.20 -5.87
CA ASP A 35 -6.55 -5.94 -6.97
C ASP A 35 -5.93 -5.48 -8.29
N ILE A 36 -5.32 -6.42 -9.01
CA ILE A 36 -4.65 -6.15 -10.28
C ILE A 36 -5.37 -6.79 -11.46
N ASN A 37 -6.59 -7.32 -11.28
CA ASN A 37 -7.35 -7.98 -12.35
C ASN A 37 -7.56 -7.08 -13.57
N ALA A 38 -7.76 -5.78 -13.36
CA ALA A 38 -7.95 -4.81 -14.44
C ALA A 38 -6.69 -4.54 -15.27
N VAL A 39 -5.50 -4.86 -14.75
CA VAL A 39 -4.20 -4.57 -15.39
C VAL A 39 -3.39 -5.85 -15.64
N LEU A 40 -3.99 -7.02 -15.44
CA LEU A 40 -3.29 -8.31 -15.44
C LEU A 40 -2.62 -8.62 -16.80
N GLU A 41 -3.18 -8.09 -17.89
CA GLU A 41 -2.63 -8.23 -19.26
C GLU A 41 -1.37 -7.37 -19.50
N SER A 42 -1.20 -6.27 -18.76
CA SER A 42 -0.06 -5.36 -18.92
C SER A 42 1.04 -5.58 -17.88
N VAL A 43 0.71 -6.25 -16.77
CA VAL A 43 1.66 -6.52 -15.69
C VAL A 43 2.61 -7.66 -16.04
N THR A 44 3.89 -7.43 -15.80
CA THR A 44 4.96 -8.39 -16.09
C THR A 44 5.33 -9.25 -14.89
N ALA A 45 5.93 -10.41 -15.14
CA ALA A 45 6.41 -11.30 -14.07
C ALA A 45 7.43 -10.62 -13.13
N GLU A 46 8.18 -9.63 -13.62
CA GLU A 46 9.15 -8.90 -12.80
C GLU A 46 8.50 -7.96 -11.78
N GLU A 47 7.32 -7.42 -12.12
CA GLU A 47 6.51 -6.57 -11.23
C GLU A 47 5.80 -7.40 -10.16
N LEU A 48 5.48 -8.66 -10.46
CA LEU A 48 4.87 -9.61 -9.51
C LEU A 48 5.88 -10.32 -8.60
N ARG A 49 7.17 -10.17 -8.88
CA ARG A 49 8.23 -10.84 -8.12
C ARG A 49 8.27 -10.31 -6.69
N VAL A 50 8.30 -11.23 -5.72
CA VAL A 50 8.45 -10.90 -4.30
C VAL A 50 9.72 -10.07 -4.07
N GLY A 51 9.59 -8.99 -3.31
CA GLY A 51 10.66 -8.04 -3.04
C GLY A 51 10.88 -6.98 -4.13
N SER A 52 10.20 -7.06 -5.28
CA SER A 52 10.22 -5.97 -6.25
C SER A 52 9.52 -4.73 -5.70
N TRP A 53 10.11 -3.58 -5.98
CA TRP A 53 9.52 -2.28 -5.68
C TRP A 53 8.63 -1.87 -6.85
N VAL A 54 7.36 -1.63 -6.55
CA VAL A 54 6.37 -1.25 -7.56
C VAL A 54 5.67 0.04 -7.17
N ASN A 55 5.26 0.78 -8.18
CA ASN A 55 4.34 1.90 -8.05
C ASN A 55 2.95 1.41 -8.45
N VAL A 56 1.98 1.71 -7.60
CA VAL A 56 0.57 1.40 -7.85
C VAL A 56 -0.23 2.69 -7.89
N ILE A 57 -1.04 2.83 -8.93
CA ILE A 57 -2.05 3.87 -9.05
C ILE A 57 -3.40 3.18 -9.19
N GLY A 58 -4.36 3.62 -8.39
CA GLY A 58 -5.64 2.96 -8.29
C GLY A 58 -6.62 3.70 -7.38
N TYR A 59 -7.82 3.15 -7.28
CA TYR A 59 -8.85 3.65 -6.39
C TYR A 59 -8.72 3.02 -5.02
N VAL A 60 -8.67 3.87 -3.98
CA VAL A 60 -8.68 3.39 -2.60
C VAL A 60 -10.10 3.02 -2.20
N ARG A 61 -10.28 1.78 -1.77
CA ARG A 61 -11.50 1.29 -1.14
C ARG A 61 -11.21 1.03 0.32
N ASP A 62 -12.01 1.62 1.19
CA ASP A 62 -11.98 1.27 2.61
C ASP A 62 -12.75 -0.03 2.79
N THR A 63 -12.04 -1.13 3.08
CA THR A 63 -12.71 -2.34 3.57
C THR A 63 -12.90 -2.19 5.06
N ILE A 64 -14.09 -1.74 5.45
CA ILE A 64 -14.55 -1.92 6.83
C ILE A 64 -14.78 -3.42 6.97
N HIS A 65 -13.82 -4.14 7.57
CA HIS A 65 -14.13 -5.43 8.14
C HIS A 65 -15.10 -5.17 9.29
N LEU A 66 -16.40 -5.34 9.00
CA LEU A 66 -17.40 -5.53 10.03
C LEU A 66 -16.88 -6.67 10.91
N PRO A 67 -16.83 -6.52 12.24
CA PRO A 67 -16.42 -7.60 13.11
C PRO A 67 -17.41 -8.74 12.88
N LEU A 68 -16.93 -9.82 12.26
CA LEU A 68 -17.67 -11.07 12.18
C LEU A 68 -17.92 -11.49 13.63
N SER A 69 -19.20 -11.40 14.00
CA SER A 69 -19.70 -11.68 15.34
C SER A 69 -19.26 -13.08 15.78
N GLY A 70 -18.46 -13.13 16.83
CA GLY A 70 -17.94 -14.34 17.42
C GLY A 70 -17.17 -13.98 18.67
N LYS A 71 -17.93 -13.77 19.75
CA LYS A 71 -17.53 -13.64 21.16
C LYS A 71 -16.02 -13.82 21.42
N ASP A 72 -15.33 -12.72 21.66
CA ASP A 72 -14.41 -12.54 22.79
C ASP A 72 -14.04 -11.06 22.90
N GLU A 73 -14.15 -10.54 24.12
CA GLU A 73 -14.01 -9.14 24.47
C GLU A 73 -12.56 -8.64 24.40
N VAL A 74 -12.45 -7.31 24.20
CA VAL A 74 -11.31 -6.43 24.53
C VAL A 74 -10.11 -6.44 23.56
N THR A 75 -10.25 -5.70 22.45
CA THR A 75 -9.37 -4.59 22.00
C THR A 75 -9.70 -4.28 20.53
N SER A 76 -10.81 -3.55 20.32
CA SER A 76 -11.25 -3.15 18.97
C SER A 76 -10.35 -2.04 18.40
N ASN A 77 -9.11 -2.39 18.07
CA ASN A 77 -8.32 -1.63 17.11
C ASN A 77 -8.60 -2.26 15.74
N SER A 78 -9.79 -1.99 15.20
CA SER A 78 -10.15 -2.38 13.84
C SER A 78 -9.09 -1.80 12.91
N LYS A 79 -8.11 -2.62 12.53
CA LYS A 79 -7.08 -2.23 11.58
C LYS A 79 -7.81 -1.93 10.30
N ARG A 80 -7.94 -0.65 9.96
CA ARG A 80 -8.41 -0.22 8.63
C ARG A 80 -7.47 -0.87 7.62
N SER A 81 -7.91 -1.95 7.01
CA SER A 81 -7.23 -2.54 5.86
C SER A 81 -7.61 -1.69 4.67
N VAL A 82 -6.61 -1.11 4.04
CA VAL A 82 -6.79 -0.35 2.82
C VAL A 82 -6.75 -1.33 1.65
N TYR A 83 -7.77 -1.29 0.82
CA TYR A 83 -7.84 -2.03 -0.43
C TYR A 83 -7.66 -1.07 -1.60
N ILE A 84 -6.98 -1.50 -2.66
CA ILE A 84 -6.75 -0.67 -3.85
C ILE A 84 -7.17 -1.46 -5.10
N GLU A 85 -8.02 -0.86 -5.92
CA GLU A 85 -8.29 -1.34 -7.28
C GLU A 85 -7.27 -0.69 -8.22
N ALA A 86 -6.29 -1.45 -8.69
CA ALA A 86 -5.22 -0.91 -9.52
C ALA A 86 -5.72 -0.61 -10.94
N ILE A 87 -5.36 0.57 -11.43
CA ILE A 87 -5.51 0.97 -12.85
C ILE A 87 -4.16 1.01 -13.57
N MET A 88 -3.05 1.12 -12.81
CA MET A 88 -1.68 1.02 -13.32
C MET A 88 -0.76 0.43 -12.25
N VAL A 89 0.11 -0.48 -12.68
CA VAL A 89 1.20 -1.02 -11.89
C VAL A 89 2.46 -0.98 -12.77
N PHE A 90 3.56 -0.48 -12.22
CA PHE A 90 4.84 -0.44 -12.92
C PHE A 90 6.02 -0.53 -11.95
N GLN A 91 7.16 -1.07 -12.40
CA GLN A 91 8.36 -1.11 -11.58
C GLN A 91 8.84 0.30 -11.17
N ALA A 92 9.27 0.41 -9.92
CA ALA A 92 9.90 1.64 -9.41
C ALA A 92 11.39 1.76 -9.77
N GLY A 93 12.03 0.66 -10.21
CA GLY A 93 13.46 0.61 -10.50
C GLY A 93 14.35 0.73 -9.25
N PRO A 94 15.64 1.07 -9.41
CA PRO A 94 16.54 1.34 -8.30
C PRO A 94 16.11 2.61 -7.56
N VAL A 95 15.46 2.45 -6.41
CA VAL A 95 15.00 3.59 -5.63
C VAL A 95 15.99 3.91 -4.51
N ALA A 96 16.49 5.14 -4.51
CA ALA A 96 17.21 5.72 -3.37
C ALA A 96 16.22 6.00 -2.22
N LEU A 97 15.88 4.95 -1.45
CA LEU A 97 14.85 5.00 -0.42
C LEU A 97 15.05 6.14 0.57
N ALA A 98 16.29 6.42 0.98
CA ALA A 98 16.61 7.50 1.91
C ALA A 98 16.24 8.89 1.36
N GLU A 99 16.56 9.18 0.10
CA GLU A 99 16.20 10.44 -0.55
C GLU A 99 14.71 10.56 -0.78
N TYR A 100 14.06 9.47 -1.21
CA TYR A 100 12.61 9.44 -1.37
C TYR A 100 11.89 9.73 -0.05
N GLU A 101 12.28 9.08 1.05
CA GLU A 101 11.69 9.33 2.36
C GLU A 101 11.93 10.77 2.83
N ARG A 102 13.11 11.35 2.55
CA ARG A 102 13.42 12.75 2.87
C ARG A 102 12.50 13.71 2.13
N ILE A 103 12.38 13.56 0.82
CA ILE A 103 11.51 14.40 -0.02
C ILE A 103 10.04 14.24 0.40
N LEU A 104 9.60 13.01 0.68
CA LEU A 104 8.23 12.75 1.14
C LEU A 104 7.93 13.43 2.49
N ARG A 105 8.90 13.46 3.42
CA ARG A 105 8.78 14.22 4.68
C ARG A 105 8.66 15.71 4.42
N GLU A 106 9.53 16.26 3.58
CA GLU A 106 9.54 17.68 3.25
C GLU A 106 8.21 18.11 2.61
N ALA A 107 7.74 17.36 1.60
CA ALA A 107 6.46 17.62 0.94
C ALA A 107 5.28 17.59 1.91
N ARG A 108 5.19 16.59 2.80
CA ARG A 108 4.13 16.51 3.83
C ARG A 108 4.17 17.69 4.80
N ASN A 109 5.37 18.16 5.15
CA ASN A 109 5.54 19.31 6.05
C ASN A 109 5.05 20.61 5.40
N VAL A 110 5.32 20.80 4.11
CA VAL A 110 4.81 21.95 3.34
C VAL A 110 3.28 21.90 3.26
N ASP A 111 2.72 20.74 2.90
CA ASP A 111 1.27 20.52 2.83
C ASP A 111 0.54 20.79 4.15
N ARG A 112 1.18 20.43 5.28
CA ARG A 112 0.62 20.72 6.61
C ARG A 112 0.62 22.21 6.91
N ARG A 113 1.67 22.93 6.52
CA ARG A 113 1.77 24.39 6.71
C ARG A 113 0.75 25.14 5.85
N LEU A 114 0.56 24.72 4.61
CA LEU A 114 -0.45 25.31 3.72
C LEU A 114 -1.87 25.11 4.26
N ARG A 115 -2.18 23.94 4.81
CA ARG A 115 -3.48 23.67 5.46
C ARG A 115 -3.72 24.44 6.77
N GLN A 116 -2.69 25.03 7.36
CA GLN A 116 -2.81 25.85 8.58
C GLN A 116 -2.91 27.35 8.28
N LEU A 117 -2.71 27.75 7.02
CA LEU A 117 -2.76 29.14 6.55
C LEU A 117 -4.09 29.49 5.83
N HIS A 118 -4.99 28.52 5.69
CA HIS A 118 -6.39 28.69 5.27
C HIS A 118 -7.30 28.24 6.42
#